data_AF-A0A7C1PSM1-F1
#
_entry.id   AF-A0A7C1PSM1-F1
#
_cell.length_a   1.000
_cell.length_b   1.000
_cell.length_c   1.000
_cell.angle_alpha   90.00
_cell.angle_beta   90.00
_cell.angle_gamma   90.00
#
_symmetry.space_group_name_H-M   'P 1'
#
loop_
_entity.id
_entity.type
_entity.pdbx_description
1 polymer ?
#
loop_
_entity_poly.entity_id
_entity_poly.type
_entity_poly.pdbx_seq_one_letter_code
_entity_poly.pdbx_strand_id
1 'polypeptide(L)'
;MAGTILGNISVGASSWVSWISAMEKTRKGFLAVSLTNPATTAASSIATGSVLELAGSFYTFTETAITLASGTASASVSFYYTVIPSAGGTTVTVVRNSITPTWVDSKQGFYASAASTTRYIGGGYIGTAATYYRKFIYTPQMLDYLIYKNKTRPILKKVLEIGEWNMDATQVIVVAHNLGSRKEIRSVSCIIEGDDTVLIPLDTISNFATPAINGGINQIVITGITVGRTDGGLFDSTSYNATASTVANRGWVFIEYEA
;
A
#
# COMPACT_ATOMS: atom_id res chain seq x y z
N MET A 1 -8.53 6.57 21.36
CA MET A 1 -7.36 7.21 21.99
C MET A 1 -7.66 8.69 22.17
N ALA A 2 -7.61 9.21 23.40
CA ALA A 2 -7.75 10.64 23.65
C ALA A 2 -6.35 11.25 23.67
N GLY A 3 -6.11 12.26 22.82
CA GLY A 3 -4.87 13.04 22.86
C GLY A 3 -4.92 14.06 24.00
N THR A 4 -3.83 14.24 24.72
CA THR A 4 -3.67 15.34 25.68
C THR A 4 -2.86 16.44 25.01
N ILE A 5 -3.27 17.71 25.17
CA ILE A 5 -2.45 18.84 24.75
C ILE A 5 -1.13 18.75 25.53
N LEU A 6 0.00 18.75 24.82
CA LEU A 6 1.30 19.05 25.42
C LEU A 6 1.19 20.48 25.95
N GLY A 7 1.03 20.62 27.27
CA GLY A 7 0.53 21.82 27.93
C GLY A 7 1.08 23.14 27.39
N ASN A 8 0.24 24.18 27.42
CA ASN A 8 0.63 25.52 26.98
C ASN A 8 1.90 25.96 27.71
N ILE A 9 2.94 26.27 26.92
CA ILE A 9 4.14 26.91 27.42
C ILE A 9 3.73 28.30 27.92
N SER A 10 3.71 28.51 29.24
CA SER A 10 3.53 29.83 29.80
C SER A 10 4.86 30.57 29.82
N VAL A 11 4.86 31.80 29.30
CA VAL A 11 5.98 32.73 29.47
C VAL A 11 6.15 32.94 30.98
N GLY A 12 7.33 32.58 31.53
CA GLY A 12 7.61 32.67 32.97
C GLY A 12 7.51 31.35 33.75
N ALA A 13 7.33 30.19 33.10
CA ALA A 13 7.45 28.90 33.76
C ALA A 13 8.83 28.75 34.44
N SER A 14 8.83 28.38 35.72
CA SER A 14 9.99 28.43 36.62
C SER A 14 11.13 27.46 36.30
N SER A 15 11.00 26.60 35.28
CA SER A 15 12.08 25.72 34.87
C SER A 15 12.25 25.74 33.34
N TRP A 16 13.35 26.35 32.90
CA TRP A 16 13.88 26.24 31.54
C TRP A 16 13.97 24.78 31.06
N VAL A 17 14.19 23.85 31.99
CA VAL A 17 14.20 22.40 31.77
C VAL A 17 12.84 21.87 31.25
N SER A 18 11.72 22.37 31.79
CA SER A 18 10.37 21.99 31.34
C SER A 18 10.09 22.49 29.92
N TRP A 19 10.59 23.69 29.58
CA TRP A 19 10.48 24.23 28.23
C TRP A 19 11.29 23.41 27.22
N ILE A 20 12.56 23.12 27.52
CA ILE A 20 13.40 22.26 26.68
C ILE A 20 12.76 20.89 26.51
N SER A 21 12.31 20.26 27.59
CA SER A 21 11.64 18.95 27.55
C SER A 21 10.38 18.95 26.69
N ALA A 22 9.59 20.03 26.71
CA ALA A 22 8.41 20.18 25.86
C ALA A 22 8.81 20.33 24.38
N MET A 23 9.80 21.17 24.09
CA MET A 23 10.34 21.37 22.74
C MET A 23 10.96 20.09 22.16
N GLU A 24 11.72 19.33 22.95
CA GLU A 24 12.30 18.04 22.55
C GLU A 24 11.22 17.00 22.24
N LYS A 25 10.14 16.94 23.03
CA LYS A 25 9.00 16.07 22.76
C LYS A 25 8.31 16.38 21.43
N THR A 26 8.25 17.64 21.01
CA THR A 26 7.71 18.00 19.67
C THR A 26 8.58 17.52 18.51
N ARG A 27 9.82 17.12 18.77
CA ARG A 27 10.79 16.70 17.76
C ARG A 27 11.22 15.24 17.88
N LYS A 28 10.51 14.45 18.68
CA LYS A 28 10.75 13.00 18.75
C LYS A 28 10.58 12.38 17.36
N GLY A 29 11.53 11.56 16.94
CA GLY A 29 11.57 10.98 15.60
C GLY A 29 12.09 11.93 14.52
N PHE A 30 12.57 13.14 14.86
CA PHE A 30 13.09 14.10 13.89
C PHE A 30 14.19 13.48 13.02
N LEU A 31 14.08 13.71 11.70
CA LEU A 31 15.01 13.22 10.71
C LEU A 31 15.10 14.21 9.55
N ALA A 32 16.21 14.91 9.45
CA ALA A 32 16.58 15.79 8.35
C ALA A 32 17.87 15.26 7.72
N VAL A 33 17.76 14.10 7.05
CA VAL A 33 18.89 13.38 6.48
C VAL A 33 18.82 13.40 4.97
N SER A 34 19.95 13.70 4.34
CA SER A 34 20.14 13.58 2.89
C SER A 34 21.19 12.52 2.57
N LEU A 35 21.00 11.83 1.44
CA LEU A 35 21.98 10.89 0.92
C LEU A 35 22.85 11.57 -0.15
N THR A 36 24.15 11.27 -0.17
CA THR A 36 24.97 11.51 -1.36
C THR A 36 24.59 10.50 -2.45
N ASN A 37 24.73 10.88 -3.72
CA ASN A 37 24.47 9.97 -4.86
C ASN A 37 23.09 9.28 -4.86
N PRO A 38 21.95 9.93 -4.51
CA PRO A 38 20.68 9.23 -4.36
C PRO A 38 20.12 8.68 -5.68
N ALA A 39 20.46 9.30 -6.80
CA ALA A 39 19.94 8.98 -8.13
C ALA A 39 20.90 8.15 -9.01
N THR A 40 22.10 7.81 -8.52
CA THR A 40 23.10 7.05 -9.29
C THR A 40 23.24 5.62 -8.77
N THR A 41 23.98 4.78 -9.49
CA THR A 41 24.30 3.40 -9.07
C THR A 41 25.48 3.31 -8.10
N ALA A 42 26.14 4.43 -7.79
CA ALA A 42 27.26 4.47 -6.84
C ALA A 42 26.77 4.23 -5.40
N ALA A 43 27.67 3.87 -4.48
CA ALA A 43 27.31 3.86 -3.06
C ALA A 43 26.90 5.27 -2.60
N SER A 44 25.84 5.34 -1.80
CA SER A 44 25.42 6.56 -1.12
C SER A 44 25.96 6.59 0.30
N SER A 45 26.24 7.79 0.79
CA SER A 45 26.62 8.09 2.17
C SER A 45 25.63 9.08 2.77
N ILE A 46 25.63 9.26 4.09
CA ILE A 46 24.92 10.38 4.71
C ILE A 46 25.67 11.66 4.37
N ALA A 47 24.97 12.67 3.85
CA ALA A 47 25.58 13.96 3.50
C ALA A 47 25.89 14.80 4.75
N THR A 48 27.01 15.52 4.72
CA THR A 48 27.37 16.53 5.73
C THR A 48 26.22 17.53 5.95
N GLY A 49 26.01 17.95 7.20
CA GLY A 49 24.93 18.83 7.60
C GLY A 49 23.60 18.13 7.86
N SER A 50 23.50 16.81 7.61
CA SER A 50 22.33 16.03 8.01
C SER A 50 22.17 16.05 9.53
N VAL A 51 20.91 16.06 10.00
CA VAL A 51 20.57 16.11 11.43
C VAL A 51 19.52 15.04 11.74
N LEU A 52 19.65 14.38 12.89
CA LEU A 52 18.65 13.44 13.39
C LEU A 52 18.50 13.50 14.90
N GLU A 53 17.33 13.08 15.38
CA GLU A 53 17.11 12.75 16.79
C GLU A 53 17.33 11.24 17.02
N LEU A 54 17.97 10.88 18.13
CA LEU A 54 18.22 9.49 18.49
C LEU A 54 18.13 9.31 20.00
N ALA A 55 17.04 8.68 20.45
CA ALA A 55 16.82 8.31 21.84
C ALA A 55 16.89 9.51 22.81
N GLY A 56 16.41 10.67 22.37
CA GLY A 56 16.34 11.92 23.13
C GLY A 56 17.47 12.91 22.83
N SER A 57 18.44 12.58 21.98
CA SER A 57 19.57 13.46 21.66
C SER A 57 19.64 13.81 20.18
N PHE A 58 20.07 15.03 19.85
CA PHE A 58 20.27 15.47 18.46
C PHE A 58 21.71 15.28 18.03
N TYR A 59 21.88 14.74 16.83
CA TYR A 59 23.17 14.51 16.21
C TYR A 59 23.22 15.22 14.86
N THR A 60 24.34 15.87 14.59
CA THR A 60 24.66 16.49 13.29
C THR A 60 25.85 15.77 12.67
N PHE A 61 25.76 15.42 11.39
CA PHE A 61 26.86 14.80 10.66
C PHE A 61 27.79 15.90 10.11
N THR A 62 29.01 15.97 10.61
CA THR A 62 30.02 16.96 10.16
C THR A 62 30.78 16.54 8.91
N GLU A 63 30.65 15.26 8.54
CA GLU A 63 31.36 14.63 7.43
C GLU A 63 30.43 13.65 6.73
N THR A 64 30.78 13.23 5.51
CA THR A 64 30.05 12.15 4.84
C THR A 64 30.28 10.85 5.60
N ALA A 65 29.23 10.31 6.21
CA ALA A 65 29.36 9.24 7.19
C ALA A 65 28.55 8.02 6.79
N ILE A 66 29.22 6.99 6.24
CA ILE A 66 28.78 5.58 6.28
C ILE A 66 30.03 4.72 6.32
N THR A 67 30.23 4.01 7.42
CA THR A 67 31.19 2.91 7.43
C THR A 67 30.54 1.76 6.67
N LEU A 68 31.10 1.43 5.51
CA LEU A 68 30.73 0.22 4.80
C LEU A 68 31.08 -0.94 5.74
N ALA A 69 30.08 -1.64 6.27
CA ALA A 69 30.32 -2.95 6.85
C ALA A 69 31.07 -3.77 5.78
N SER A 70 32.17 -4.39 6.18
CA SER A 70 33.17 -5.08 5.35
C SER A 70 32.64 -6.38 4.71
N GLY A 71 31.43 -6.34 4.16
CA GLY A 71 30.84 -7.38 3.33
C GLY A 71 30.92 -6.97 1.87
N THR A 72 31.74 -7.68 1.11
CA THR A 72 31.87 -7.52 -0.33
C THR A 72 30.49 -7.65 -0.98
N ALA A 73 30.17 -6.71 -1.88
CA ALA A 73 28.91 -6.63 -2.60
C ALA A 73 28.81 -7.71 -3.70
N SER A 74 28.85 -8.98 -3.29
CA SER A 74 28.87 -10.13 -4.20
C SER A 74 27.50 -10.77 -4.41
N ALA A 75 26.51 -10.44 -3.59
CA ALA A 75 25.15 -10.97 -3.72
C ALA A 75 24.11 -9.84 -3.66
N SER A 76 23.07 -10.00 -4.46
CA SER A 76 21.89 -9.14 -4.51
C SER A 76 21.16 -9.13 -3.15
N VAL A 77 21.25 -8.03 -2.39
CA VAL A 77 20.75 -7.98 -1.01
C VAL A 77 20.19 -6.61 -0.62
N SER A 78 19.08 -6.60 0.12
CA SER A 78 18.56 -5.40 0.76
C SER A 78 19.43 -5.01 1.95
N PHE A 79 19.63 -3.71 2.14
CA PHE A 79 20.36 -3.19 3.29
C PHE A 79 19.69 -1.95 3.85
N TYR A 80 20.05 -1.61 5.08
CA TYR A 80 19.52 -0.47 5.81
C TYR A 80 20.65 0.37 6.38
N TYR A 81 20.44 1.69 6.42
CA TYR A 81 21.31 2.62 7.10
C TYR A 81 20.98 2.63 8.60
N THR A 82 21.93 2.21 9.40
CA THR A 82 21.78 2.01 10.83
C THR A 82 22.69 2.96 11.58
N VAL A 83 22.10 3.82 12.40
CA VAL A 83 22.77 4.81 13.24
C VAL A 83 22.91 4.24 14.65
N ILE A 84 24.15 4.12 15.10
CA ILE A 84 24.52 3.53 16.39
C ILE A 84 25.16 4.63 17.24
N PRO A 85 24.59 4.97 18.41
CA PRO A 85 25.20 5.93 19.31
C PRO A 85 26.44 5.31 19.98
N SER A 86 27.45 6.13 20.28
CA SER A 86 28.59 5.72 21.10
C SER A 86 28.17 5.40 22.53
N ALA A 87 29.03 4.68 23.26
CA ALA A 87 28.87 4.58 24.71
C ALA A 87 28.91 6.00 25.32
N GLY A 88 27.82 6.40 25.98
CA GLY A 88 27.66 7.77 26.50
C GLY A 88 26.95 8.76 25.57
N GLY A 89 26.62 8.38 24.32
CA GLY A 89 25.74 9.17 23.44
C GLY A 89 26.35 10.49 22.95
N THR A 90 27.67 10.59 22.86
CA THR A 90 28.35 11.82 22.42
C THR A 90 28.52 11.88 20.90
N THR A 91 28.58 10.72 20.24
CA THR A 91 28.77 10.59 18.79
C THR A 91 27.89 9.48 18.25
N VAL A 92 27.74 9.43 16.93
CA VAL A 92 27.04 8.35 16.22
C VAL A 92 27.89 7.81 15.10
N THR A 93 27.78 6.50 14.85
CA THR A 93 28.33 5.85 13.66
C THR A 93 27.19 5.37 12.78
N VAL A 94 27.34 5.49 11.46
CA VAL A 94 26.38 4.93 10.50
C VAL A 94 26.99 3.71 9.83
N VAL A 95 26.29 2.59 9.89
CA VAL A 95 26.68 1.34 9.24
C VAL A 95 25.58 0.85 8.31
N ARG A 96 25.91 -0.07 7.40
CA ARG A 96 24.91 -0.85 6.66
C ARG A 96 24.61 -2.15 7.40
N ASN A 97 23.33 -2.47 7.54
CA ASN A 97 22.85 -3.69 8.18
C ASN A 97 21.82 -4.40 7.27
N SER A 98 21.73 -5.71 7.33
CA SER A 98 20.72 -6.52 6.61
C SER A 98 19.51 -6.88 7.48
N ILE A 99 19.53 -6.56 8.77
CA ILE A 99 18.44 -6.84 9.70
C ILE A 99 17.28 -5.89 9.43
N THR A 100 16.07 -6.45 9.29
CA THR A 100 14.83 -5.69 9.16
C THR A 100 14.55 -4.91 10.45
N PRO A 101 14.29 -3.60 10.39
CA PRO A 101 14.00 -2.83 11.59
C PRO A 101 12.56 -2.97 12.08
N THR A 102 12.34 -2.62 13.34
CA THR A 102 11.04 -2.60 14.01
C THR A 102 10.61 -1.17 14.29
N TRP A 103 9.38 -0.79 13.95
CA TRP A 103 8.82 0.50 14.36
C TRP A 103 8.58 0.54 15.87
N VAL A 104 8.95 1.63 16.53
CA VAL A 104 8.79 1.82 17.97
C VAL A 104 8.02 3.11 18.24
N ASP A 105 6.73 2.99 18.57
CA ASP A 105 5.82 4.13 18.76
C ASP A 105 6.32 5.13 19.80
N SER A 106 6.89 4.65 20.91
CA SER A 106 7.40 5.50 21.98
C SER A 106 8.61 6.35 21.56
N LYS A 107 9.24 6.03 20.42
CA LYS A 107 10.39 6.73 19.83
C LYS A 107 10.06 7.36 18.46
N GLN A 108 8.88 7.09 17.89
CA GLN A 108 8.46 7.57 16.57
C GLN A 108 9.51 7.29 15.47
N GLY A 109 10.04 6.06 15.44
CA GLY A 109 11.09 5.68 14.50
C GLY A 109 11.29 4.16 14.37
N PHE A 110 12.11 3.78 13.40
CA PHE A 110 12.55 2.40 13.18
C PHE A 110 13.82 2.10 13.99
N TYR A 111 13.84 1.03 14.77
CA TYR A 111 14.94 0.63 15.65
C TYR A 111 15.25 -0.86 15.53
N ALA A 112 16.41 -1.30 16.03
CA ALA A 112 16.78 -2.72 16.01
C ALA A 112 15.84 -3.59 16.87
N SER A 113 15.27 -3.01 17.92
CA SER A 113 14.26 -3.61 18.80
C SER A 113 13.58 -2.52 19.61
N ALA A 114 12.51 -2.85 20.35
CA ALA A 114 11.82 -1.90 21.22
C ALA A 114 12.77 -1.26 22.27
N ALA A 115 13.68 -2.05 22.84
CA ALA A 115 14.64 -1.60 23.84
C ALA A 115 15.87 -0.89 23.24
N SER A 116 16.18 -1.11 21.96
CA SER A 116 17.41 -0.61 21.33
C SER A 116 17.43 0.91 21.17
N THR A 117 18.61 1.51 21.35
CA THR A 117 18.91 2.91 20.96
C THR A 117 19.46 3.02 19.54
N THR A 118 19.63 1.89 18.83
CA THR A 118 20.10 1.85 17.45
C THR A 118 18.94 2.11 16.48
N ARG A 119 19.03 3.20 15.72
CA ARG A 119 17.96 3.67 14.81
C ARG A 119 18.29 3.34 13.36
N TYR A 120 17.27 2.97 12.62
CA TYR A 120 17.32 2.78 11.17
C TYR A 120 16.72 4.01 10.52
N ILE A 121 17.45 4.61 9.59
CA ILE A 121 17.09 5.91 8.98
C ILE A 121 16.76 5.80 7.49
N GLY A 122 16.93 4.61 6.90
CA GLY A 122 16.65 4.37 5.50
C GLY A 122 17.29 3.07 5.04
N GLY A 123 17.46 2.93 3.73
CA GLY A 123 18.12 1.77 3.16
C GLY A 123 18.20 1.81 1.64
N GLY A 124 18.45 0.64 1.07
CA GLY A 124 18.49 0.45 -0.37
C GLY A 124 18.68 -1.03 -0.73
N TYR A 125 19.06 -1.25 -1.98
CA TYR A 125 19.32 -2.58 -2.51
C TYR A 125 20.67 -2.60 -3.23
N ILE A 126 21.50 -3.59 -2.91
CA ILE A 126 22.73 -3.90 -3.63
C ILE A 126 22.36 -4.94 -4.68
N GLY A 127 22.64 -4.64 -5.96
CA GLY A 127 22.55 -5.60 -7.05
C GLY A 127 23.91 -6.23 -7.36
N THR A 128 24.03 -6.81 -8.55
CA THR A 128 25.29 -7.42 -9.03
C THR A 128 26.38 -6.35 -9.23
N ALA A 129 27.65 -6.77 -9.13
CA ALA A 129 28.82 -5.90 -9.33
C ALA A 129 28.82 -4.62 -8.48
N ALA A 130 28.33 -4.70 -7.23
CA ALA A 130 28.28 -3.57 -6.30
C ALA A 130 27.47 -2.36 -6.82
N THR A 131 26.44 -2.58 -7.61
CA THR A 131 25.52 -1.52 -8.05
C THR A 131 24.42 -1.28 -7.03
N TYR A 132 24.05 -0.01 -6.79
CA TYR A 132 23.11 0.38 -5.75
C TYR A 132 21.81 0.96 -6.32
N TYR A 133 20.67 0.45 -5.84
CA TYR A 133 19.34 0.83 -6.32
C TYR A 133 18.39 1.14 -5.16
N ARG A 134 17.27 1.78 -5.51
CA ARG A 134 16.11 1.97 -4.64
C ARG A 134 16.50 2.53 -3.27
N LYS A 135 17.38 3.52 -3.25
CA LYS A 135 17.83 4.17 -2.02
C LYS A 135 16.70 5.01 -1.45
N PHE A 136 16.50 4.95 -0.14
CA PHE A 136 15.45 5.69 0.54
C PHE A 136 15.90 6.12 1.93
N ILE A 137 15.25 7.16 2.44
CA ILE A 137 15.31 7.62 3.83
C ILE A 137 13.90 7.46 4.40
N TYR A 138 13.77 6.93 5.61
CA TYR A 138 12.48 6.84 6.27
C TYR A 138 11.96 8.24 6.58
N THR A 139 10.93 8.69 5.87
CA THR A 139 10.18 9.88 6.30
C THR A 139 9.08 9.46 7.27
N PRO A 140 8.60 10.35 8.16
CA PRO A 140 7.39 10.09 8.95
C PRO A 140 6.18 9.68 8.08
N GLN A 141 6.15 10.12 6.81
CA GLN A 141 5.11 9.80 5.84
C GLN A 141 5.31 8.45 5.13
N MET A 142 6.52 7.88 5.09
CA MET A 142 6.73 6.52 4.59
C MET A 142 6.11 5.46 5.51
N LEU A 143 5.76 5.84 6.75
CA LEU A 143 4.93 5.01 7.62
C LEU A 143 3.58 4.72 6.96
N ASP A 144 2.96 5.72 6.34
CA ASP A 144 1.70 5.50 5.62
C ASP A 144 1.90 4.55 4.45
N TYR A 145 3.00 4.60 3.71
CA TYR A 145 3.19 3.70 2.57
C TYR A 145 3.45 2.23 2.96
N LEU A 146 4.25 1.98 4.00
CA LEU A 146 4.52 0.60 4.49
C LEU A 146 3.35 0.04 5.31
N ILE A 147 2.69 0.87 6.12
CA ILE A 147 1.47 0.48 6.83
C ILE A 147 0.32 0.28 5.84
N TYR A 148 0.20 1.08 4.77
CA TYR A 148 -0.84 0.92 3.75
C TYR A 148 -0.73 -0.41 3.00
N LYS A 149 0.49 -0.95 2.80
CA LYS A 149 0.67 -2.28 2.19
C LYS A 149 0.34 -3.46 3.12
N ASN A 150 0.37 -3.25 4.43
CA ASN A 150 0.07 -4.29 5.44
C ASN A 150 -1.23 -4.05 6.21
N LYS A 151 -2.00 -3.00 5.88
CA LYS A 151 -3.31 -2.77 6.47
C LYS A 151 -4.32 -3.68 5.79
N THR A 152 -5.04 -4.46 6.59
CA THR A 152 -6.29 -5.09 6.16
C THR A 152 -7.22 -3.99 5.67
N ARG A 153 -7.44 -3.92 4.35
CA ARG A 153 -8.44 -3.01 3.78
C ARG A 153 -9.79 -3.72 3.85
N PRO A 154 -10.86 -3.02 4.28
CA PRO A 154 -12.18 -3.64 4.29
C PRO A 154 -12.58 -3.98 2.86
N ILE A 155 -13.11 -5.19 2.67
CA ILE A 155 -13.74 -5.59 1.42
C ILE A 155 -15.19 -5.10 1.46
N LEU A 156 -15.53 -4.22 0.53
CA LEU A 156 -16.88 -3.73 0.31
C LEU A 156 -17.55 -4.52 -0.81
N LYS A 157 -18.87 -4.58 -0.79
CA LYS A 157 -19.69 -5.20 -1.82
C LYS A 157 -20.52 -4.15 -2.54
N LYS A 158 -20.56 -4.21 -3.87
CA LYS A 158 -21.44 -3.40 -4.70
C LYS A 158 -22.31 -4.32 -5.55
N VAL A 159 -23.61 -4.04 -5.58
CA VAL A 159 -24.57 -4.71 -6.45
C VAL A 159 -25.00 -3.70 -7.50
N LEU A 160 -24.92 -4.09 -8.78
CA LEU A 160 -25.29 -3.27 -9.92
C LEU A 160 -26.35 -4.00 -10.71
N GLU A 161 -27.42 -3.29 -11.07
CA GLU A 161 -28.38 -3.78 -12.06
C GLU A 161 -27.72 -3.77 -13.45
N ILE A 162 -27.99 -4.81 -14.23
CA ILE A 162 -27.55 -4.89 -15.63
C ILE A 162 -28.37 -3.91 -16.49
N GLY A 163 -29.63 -3.70 -16.10
CA GLY A 163 -30.62 -3.00 -16.90
C GLY A 163 -31.18 -3.91 -18.00
N GLU A 164 -31.72 -3.30 -19.05
CA GLU A 164 -32.26 -4.02 -20.20
C GLU A 164 -31.12 -4.67 -21.01
N TRP A 165 -31.21 -5.99 -21.18
CA TRP A 165 -30.35 -6.75 -22.07
C TRP A 165 -31.20 -7.68 -22.92
N ASN A 166 -31.27 -7.39 -24.22
CA ASN A 166 -31.88 -8.30 -25.17
C ASN A 166 -30.87 -9.38 -25.57
N MET A 167 -30.92 -10.52 -24.88
CA MET A 167 -29.87 -11.53 -24.97
C MET A 167 -29.90 -12.25 -26.32
N ASP A 168 -31.02 -12.40 -27.04
CA ASP A 168 -31.03 -13.02 -28.38
C ASP A 168 -30.30 -12.19 -29.46
N ALA A 169 -30.29 -10.86 -29.32
CA ALA A 169 -29.75 -9.95 -30.32
C ALA A 169 -28.34 -9.47 -29.98
N THR A 170 -28.00 -9.45 -28.69
CA THR A 170 -26.77 -8.83 -28.20
C THR A 170 -25.99 -9.79 -27.32
N GLN A 171 -24.79 -10.17 -27.75
CA GLN A 171 -23.91 -11.09 -27.01
C GLN A 171 -23.25 -10.46 -25.79
N VAL A 172 -23.09 -9.13 -25.76
CA VAL A 172 -22.26 -8.44 -24.76
C VAL A 172 -22.90 -7.11 -24.34
N ILE A 173 -22.85 -6.79 -23.05
CA ILE A 173 -23.24 -5.49 -22.49
C ILE A 173 -22.15 -4.96 -21.55
N VAL A 174 -22.09 -3.64 -21.36
CA VAL A 174 -21.18 -2.99 -20.41
C VAL A 174 -21.97 -2.39 -19.26
N VAL A 175 -21.70 -2.84 -18.04
CA VAL A 175 -22.30 -2.35 -16.80
C VAL A 175 -21.33 -1.37 -16.13
N ALA A 176 -21.73 -0.10 -16.00
CA ALA A 176 -20.89 0.94 -15.41
C ALA A 176 -20.77 0.76 -13.88
N HIS A 177 -19.54 0.54 -13.38
CA HIS A 177 -19.33 0.29 -11.95
C HIS A 177 -18.98 1.54 -11.14
N ASN A 178 -18.55 2.63 -11.79
CA ASN A 178 -18.21 3.91 -11.14
C ASN A 178 -17.25 3.76 -9.94
N LEU A 179 -16.23 2.91 -10.11
CA LEU A 179 -15.12 2.79 -9.17
C LEU A 179 -13.94 3.52 -9.80
N GLY A 180 -13.23 4.36 -9.05
CA GLY A 180 -12.17 5.22 -9.60
C GLY A 180 -11.00 4.44 -10.20
N SER A 181 -10.87 3.14 -9.89
CA SER A 181 -9.80 2.29 -10.38
C SER A 181 -10.21 0.81 -10.43
N ARG A 182 -9.89 0.11 -11.53
CA ARG A 182 -10.03 -1.36 -11.59
C ARG A 182 -9.10 -2.12 -10.63
N LYS A 183 -8.04 -1.48 -10.13
CA LYS A 183 -7.06 -2.12 -9.23
C LYS A 183 -7.63 -2.44 -7.86
N GLU A 184 -8.77 -1.85 -7.52
CA GLU A 184 -9.46 -2.04 -6.24
C GLU A 184 -10.40 -3.25 -6.29
N ILE A 185 -10.80 -3.72 -7.47
CA ILE A 185 -11.72 -4.86 -7.64
C ILE A 185 -10.98 -6.17 -7.31
N ARG A 186 -11.64 -7.04 -6.54
CA ARG A 186 -11.10 -8.33 -6.08
C ARG A 186 -11.87 -9.51 -6.68
N SER A 187 -13.17 -9.38 -6.86
CA SER A 187 -14.00 -10.37 -7.54
C SER A 187 -15.18 -9.70 -8.24
N VAL A 188 -15.65 -10.34 -9.31
CA VAL A 188 -16.88 -9.97 -10.02
C VAL A 188 -17.64 -11.24 -10.35
N SER A 189 -18.94 -11.26 -10.09
CA SER A 189 -19.85 -12.33 -10.53
C SER A 189 -21.14 -11.74 -11.08
N CYS A 190 -21.87 -12.54 -11.86
CA CYS A 190 -23.10 -12.11 -12.52
C CYS A 190 -24.18 -13.19 -12.38
N ILE A 191 -25.39 -12.78 -12.07
CA ILE A 191 -26.59 -13.62 -12.06
C ILE A 191 -27.57 -13.02 -13.07
N ILE A 192 -28.17 -13.88 -13.88
CA ILE A 192 -29.20 -13.54 -14.87
C ILE A 192 -30.57 -13.95 -14.34
N GLU A 193 -31.57 -13.11 -14.60
CA GLU A 193 -32.98 -13.37 -14.29
C GLU A 193 -33.74 -13.72 -15.57
N GLY A 194 -34.33 -14.91 -15.62
CA GLY A 194 -35.27 -15.30 -16.68
C GLY A 194 -36.63 -14.65 -16.52
N ASP A 195 -37.45 -14.68 -17.57
CA ASP A 195 -38.84 -14.17 -17.53
C ASP A 195 -39.74 -14.96 -16.55
N ASP A 196 -39.31 -16.16 -16.16
CA ASP A 196 -39.92 -16.99 -15.13
C ASP A 196 -39.40 -16.67 -13.71
N THR A 197 -38.65 -15.57 -13.54
CA THR A 197 -38.00 -15.11 -12.29
C THR A 197 -36.92 -16.05 -11.76
N VAL A 198 -36.48 -17.03 -12.55
CA VAL A 198 -35.40 -17.93 -12.14
C VAL A 198 -34.05 -17.20 -12.22
N LEU A 199 -33.29 -17.27 -11.13
CA LEU A 199 -31.97 -16.66 -11.00
C LEU A 199 -30.88 -17.70 -11.30
N ILE A 200 -30.09 -17.46 -12.33
CA ILE A 200 -29.06 -18.40 -12.80
C ILE A 200 -27.70 -17.67 -12.91
N PRO A 201 -26.62 -18.22 -12.33
CA PRO A 201 -25.28 -17.69 -12.57
C PRO A 201 -24.94 -17.68 -14.06
N LEU A 202 -24.38 -16.56 -14.54
CA LEU A 202 -24.07 -16.41 -15.96
C LEU A 202 -23.02 -17.42 -16.46
N ASP A 203 -22.10 -17.82 -15.57
CA ASP A 203 -21.06 -18.82 -15.83
C ASP A 203 -21.52 -20.27 -15.60
N THR A 204 -22.84 -20.50 -15.49
CA THR A 204 -23.39 -21.84 -15.34
C THR A 204 -23.06 -22.74 -16.53
N ILE A 205 -22.97 -24.05 -16.27
CA ILE A 205 -22.86 -25.10 -17.27
C ILE A 205 -24.26 -25.68 -17.49
N SER A 206 -24.76 -25.60 -18.72
CA SER A 206 -26.14 -26.03 -19.06
C SER A 206 -26.24 -27.51 -19.40
N ASN A 207 -25.14 -28.15 -19.79
CA ASN A 207 -25.10 -29.56 -20.16
C ASN A 207 -23.82 -30.24 -19.65
N PHE A 208 -23.97 -31.18 -18.72
CA PHE A 208 -22.83 -31.94 -18.18
C PHE A 208 -22.23 -32.94 -19.17
N ALA A 209 -22.97 -33.37 -20.19
CA ALA A 209 -22.48 -34.27 -21.22
C ALA A 209 -21.57 -33.55 -22.23
N THR A 210 -21.71 -32.24 -22.39
CA THR A 210 -20.86 -31.39 -23.22
C THR A 210 -20.68 -30.05 -22.52
N PRO A 211 -19.80 -29.98 -21.51
CA PRO A 211 -19.71 -28.82 -20.62
C PRO A 211 -19.24 -27.59 -21.40
N ALA A 212 -20.18 -26.67 -21.61
CA ALA A 212 -19.93 -25.34 -22.15
C ALA A 212 -20.45 -24.29 -21.15
N ILE A 213 -19.64 -23.27 -20.90
CA ILE A 213 -20.02 -22.13 -20.07
C ILE A 213 -20.95 -21.23 -20.90
N ASN A 214 -22.07 -20.80 -20.31
CA ASN A 214 -23.10 -20.04 -21.03
C ASN A 214 -22.84 -18.52 -21.09
N GLY A 215 -21.82 -18.04 -20.39
CA GLY A 215 -21.39 -16.65 -20.39
C GLY A 215 -20.36 -16.35 -19.31
N GLY A 216 -20.07 -15.08 -19.09
CA GLY A 216 -19.22 -14.67 -17.98
C GLY A 216 -18.81 -13.21 -18.03
N ILE A 217 -17.79 -12.90 -17.23
CA ILE A 217 -17.16 -11.58 -17.22
C ILE A 217 -16.03 -11.57 -18.25
N ASN A 218 -16.24 -10.88 -19.38
CA ASN A 218 -15.27 -10.81 -20.48
C ASN A 218 -14.11 -9.89 -20.14
N GLN A 219 -14.40 -8.74 -19.50
CA GLN A 219 -13.39 -7.73 -19.19
C GLN A 219 -13.82 -6.84 -18.03
N ILE A 220 -12.84 -6.42 -17.21
CA ILE A 220 -13.00 -5.38 -16.19
C ILE A 220 -12.10 -4.20 -16.57
N VAL A 221 -12.70 -3.08 -16.96
CA VAL A 221 -11.99 -1.84 -17.30
C VAL A 221 -12.21 -0.79 -16.21
N ILE A 222 -11.65 0.42 -16.37
CA ILE A 222 -11.76 1.47 -15.36
C ILE A 222 -13.19 2.04 -15.23
N THR A 223 -13.97 1.98 -16.31
CA THR A 223 -15.31 2.59 -16.37
C THR A 223 -16.45 1.57 -16.22
N GLY A 224 -16.18 0.26 -16.35
CA GLY A 224 -17.24 -0.72 -16.44
C GLY A 224 -16.77 -2.17 -16.50
N ILE A 225 -17.75 -3.06 -16.39
CA ILE A 225 -17.61 -4.52 -16.49
C ILE A 225 -18.31 -4.94 -17.77
N THR A 226 -17.57 -5.61 -18.64
CA THR A 226 -18.11 -6.21 -19.87
C THR A 226 -18.60 -7.61 -19.54
N VAL A 227 -19.91 -7.80 -19.64
CA VAL A 227 -20.61 -9.04 -19.36
C VAL A 227 -21.02 -9.65 -20.69
N GLY A 228 -20.77 -10.94 -20.90
CA GLY A 228 -21.04 -11.61 -22.18
C GLY A 228 -21.73 -12.95 -21.99
N ARG A 229 -22.50 -13.36 -23.01
CA ARG A 229 -23.10 -14.69 -23.13
C ARG A 229 -22.53 -15.45 -24.32
N THR A 230 -22.66 -16.76 -24.30
CA THR A 230 -22.25 -17.65 -25.39
C THR A 230 -23.33 -17.70 -26.46
N ASP A 231 -22.93 -17.70 -27.74
CA ASP A 231 -23.85 -17.85 -28.87
C ASP A 231 -24.45 -19.25 -28.95
N GLY A 232 -25.77 -19.33 -29.12
CA GLY A 232 -26.53 -20.57 -29.02
C GLY A 232 -26.53 -21.19 -27.61
N GLY A 233 -26.10 -20.45 -26.58
CA GLY A 233 -26.09 -20.89 -25.19
C GLY A 233 -27.45 -20.83 -24.50
N LEU A 234 -27.50 -21.21 -23.22
CA LEU A 234 -28.71 -21.21 -22.37
C LEU A 234 -29.44 -19.86 -22.38
N PHE A 235 -28.67 -18.77 -22.31
CA PHE A 235 -29.20 -17.40 -22.24
C PHE A 235 -29.52 -16.81 -23.63
N ASP A 236 -29.29 -17.55 -24.71
CA ASP A 236 -29.59 -17.14 -26.08
C ASP A 236 -31.00 -17.63 -26.48
N SER A 237 -32.02 -17.17 -25.74
CA SER A 237 -33.40 -17.57 -25.99
C SER A 237 -34.38 -16.47 -25.58
N THR A 238 -35.62 -16.58 -26.08
CA THR A 238 -36.68 -15.60 -25.82
C THR A 238 -37.00 -15.41 -24.33
N SER A 239 -36.73 -16.40 -23.50
CA SER A 239 -36.95 -16.35 -22.04
C SER A 239 -35.98 -15.44 -21.29
N TYR A 240 -34.95 -14.92 -21.95
CA TYR A 240 -33.96 -14.01 -21.37
C TYR A 240 -33.88 -12.68 -22.13
N ASN A 241 -34.85 -12.41 -23.00
CA ASN A 241 -34.90 -11.18 -23.78
C ASN A 241 -35.57 -10.08 -22.98
N ALA A 242 -34.84 -9.01 -22.62
CA ALA A 242 -35.50 -7.77 -22.23
C ALA A 242 -36.22 -7.19 -23.46
N THR A 243 -37.53 -7.40 -23.55
CA THR A 243 -38.39 -6.57 -24.40
C THR A 243 -38.74 -5.33 -23.58
N ALA A 244 -38.46 -4.15 -24.14
CA ALA A 244 -38.48 -2.84 -23.48
C ALA A 244 -39.82 -2.42 -22.80
N SER A 245 -40.84 -3.28 -22.83
CA SER A 245 -42.15 -3.04 -22.22
C SER A 245 -42.43 -3.84 -20.94
N THR A 246 -41.63 -4.87 -20.59
CA THR A 246 -41.98 -5.77 -19.47
C THR A 246 -40.85 -6.11 -18.50
N VAL A 247 -39.57 -5.91 -18.86
CA VAL A 247 -38.45 -6.25 -17.96
C VAL A 247 -37.41 -5.14 -17.94
N ALA A 248 -37.32 -4.41 -16.80
CA ALA A 248 -36.40 -3.29 -16.61
C ALA A 248 -34.96 -3.74 -16.24
N ASN A 249 -34.77 -4.98 -15.79
CA ASN A 249 -33.47 -5.49 -15.37
C ASN A 249 -33.31 -6.97 -15.72
N ARG A 250 -32.19 -7.34 -16.35
CA ARG A 250 -31.91 -8.73 -16.74
C ARG A 250 -31.04 -9.50 -15.75
N GLY A 251 -30.66 -8.86 -14.64
CA GLY A 251 -29.91 -9.50 -13.58
C GLY A 251 -29.01 -8.53 -12.81
N TRP A 252 -28.04 -9.08 -12.09
CA TRP A 252 -27.16 -8.28 -11.24
C TRP A 252 -25.71 -8.68 -11.38
N VAL A 253 -24.85 -7.66 -11.38
CA VAL A 253 -23.40 -7.80 -11.25
C VAL A 253 -23.01 -7.50 -9.80
N PHE A 254 -22.32 -8.44 -9.18
CA PHE A 254 -21.78 -8.32 -7.83
C PHE A 254 -20.29 -8.04 -7.92
N ILE A 255 -19.83 -7.00 -7.21
CA ILE A 255 -18.42 -6.61 -7.15
C ILE A 255 -17.96 -6.64 -5.70
N GLU A 256 -16.87 -7.34 -5.41
CA GLU A 256 -16.12 -7.17 -4.18
C GLU A 256 -14.89 -6.30 -4.45
N TYR A 257 -14.69 -5.23 -3.68
CA TYR A 257 -13.62 -4.27 -3.89
C TYR A 257 -13.04 -3.71 -2.58
N GLU A 258 -11.80 -3.24 -2.64
CA GLU A 258 -11.15 -2.54 -1.52
C GLU A 258 -11.61 -1.07 -1.46
N ALA A 259 -11.94 -0.60 -0.25
CA ALA A 259 -12.15 0.81 0.04
C ALA A 259 -10.84 1.62 -0.01
#